data_AF-A0ABD0PVX8-F1
#
_entry.id   AF-A0ABD0PVX8-F1
#
_cell.length_a   1.000
_cell.length_b   1.000
_cell.length_c   1.000
_cell.angle_alpha   90.00
_cell.angle_beta   90.00
_cell.angle_gamma   90.00
#
_symmetry.space_group_name_H-M   'P 1'
#
loop_
_entity.id
_entity.type
_entity.pdbx_description
1 polymer ?
#
loop_
_entity_poly.entity_id
_entity_poly.type
_entity_poly.pdbx_seq_one_letter_code
_entity_poly.pdbx_strand_id
1 'polypeptide(L)' 'MAKTKELFKDVRDKIVDLHKAGMGYKTIAKQLGEEVTTVGAIIRKWKKHKITVNQFGAPCKISPRGVSMIMIT' A
#
# COMPACT_ATOMS: atom_id res chain seq x y z
N MET A 1 9.89 14.74 12.03
CA MET A 1 8.86 15.19 11.08
C MET A 1 8.14 13.98 10.49
N ALA A 2 6.87 13.79 10.82
CA ALA A 2 6.07 12.67 10.32
C ALA A 2 5.76 12.89 8.83
N LYS A 3 6.57 12.28 7.96
CA LYS A 3 6.42 12.38 6.51
C LYS A 3 5.20 11.55 6.07
N THR A 4 4.07 12.24 5.88
CA THR A 4 3.05 11.95 4.84
C THR A 4 2.77 10.47 4.55
N LYS A 5 2.27 9.72 5.54
CA LYS A 5 1.78 8.34 5.32
C LYS A 5 0.46 8.29 4.56
N GLU A 6 -0.33 9.36 4.59
CA GLU A 6 -1.66 9.39 3.97
C GLU A 6 -1.59 9.66 2.46
N LEU A 7 -0.75 10.60 2.01
CA LEU A 7 -0.58 10.91 0.58
C LEU A 7 -0.18 9.69 -0.27
N PHE A 8 0.47 8.68 0.32
CA PHE A 8 0.93 7.50 -0.41
C PHE A 8 -0.20 6.51 -0.73
N LYS A 9 -1.33 6.55 0.00
CA LYS A 9 -2.48 5.68 -0.28
C LYS A 9 -3.17 6.13 -1.57
N ASP A 10 -3.49 7.42 -1.65
CA ASP A 10 -4.15 8.01 -2.83
C ASP A 10 -3.33 7.82 -4.12
N VAL A 11 -2.00 7.94 -4.04
CA VAL A 11 -1.12 7.69 -5.19
C VAL A 11 -1.14 6.22 -5.61
N ARG A 12 -1.18 5.27 -4.65
CA ARG A 12 -1.23 3.83 -4.96
C ARG A 12 -2.56 3.42 -5.59
N ASP A 13 -3.67 3.91 -5.06
CA ASP A 13 -4.99 3.60 -5.62
C ASP A 13 -5.12 4.16 -7.04
N LYS A 14 -4.66 5.40 -7.30
CA LYS A 14 -4.58 5.97 -8.66
C LYS A 14 -3.72 5.12 -9.62
N ILE A 15 -2.58 4.59 -9.18
CA ILE A 15 -1.75 3.69 -10.00
C ILE A 15 -2.52 2.43 -10.39
N VAL A 16 -3.26 1.84 -9.45
CA VAL A 16 -4.04 0.63 -9.69
C VAL A 16 -5.19 0.91 -10.67
N ASP A 17 -5.87 2.04 -10.56
CA ASP A 17 -6.97 2.39 -11.46
C ASP A 17 -6.50 2.71 -12.88
N LEU A 18 -5.38 3.42 -13.03
CA LEU A 18 -4.78 3.65 -14.36
C LEU A 18 -4.29 2.33 -15.00
N HIS A 19 -3.77 1.41 -14.19
CA HIS A 19 -3.38 0.08 -14.68
C HIS A 19 -4.60 -0.76 -15.08
N LYS A 20 -5.72 -0.70 -14.33
CA LYS A 20 -6.98 -1.34 -14.72
C LYS A 20 -7.55 -0.77 -16.02
N ALA A 21 -7.34 0.53 -16.27
CA ALA A 21 -7.68 1.19 -17.52
C ALA A 21 -6.78 0.78 -18.71
N GLY A 22 -5.79 -0.08 -18.49
CA GLY A 22 -4.90 -0.60 -19.54
C GLY A 22 -3.73 0.32 -19.88
N MET A 23 -3.44 1.34 -19.05
CA MET A 23 -2.28 2.20 -19.29
C MET A 23 -0.96 1.47 -19.04
N GLY A 24 0.03 1.74 -19.89
CA GLY A 24 1.37 1.18 -19.75
C GLY A 24 2.15 1.80 -18.58
N TYR A 25 3.10 1.02 -18.03
CA TYR A 25 3.92 1.41 -16.88
C TYR A 25 4.63 2.77 -17.05
N LYS A 26 5.19 3.05 -18.25
CA LYS A 26 5.88 4.32 -18.53
C LYS A 26 4.92 5.53 -18.53
N THR A 27 3.70 5.34 -19.01
CA THR A 27 2.68 6.40 -19.08
C THR A 27 2.20 6.77 -17.68
N ILE A 28 1.92 5.75 -16.85
CA ILE A 28 1.52 5.93 -15.45
C ILE A 28 2.61 6.66 -14.66
N ALA A 29 3.87 6.24 -14.82
CA ALA A 29 5.03 6.88 -14.19
C ALA A 29 5.14 8.36 -14.57
N LYS A 30 5.02 8.69 -15.87
CA LYS A 30 5.07 10.09 -16.34
C LYS A 30 3.91 10.94 -15.82
N GLN A 31 2.71 10.37 -15.72
CA GLN A 31 1.51 11.08 -15.27
C GLN A 31 1.54 11.40 -13.77
N LEU A 32 2.14 10.52 -12.96
CA LEU A 32 2.23 10.68 -11.51
C LEU A 32 3.57 11.29 -11.05
N GLY A 33 4.55 11.42 -11.94
CA GLY A 33 5.90 11.87 -11.59
C GLY A 33 6.67 10.86 -10.73
N GLU A 34 6.24 9.60 -10.74
CA GLU A 34 6.82 8.50 -9.96
C GLU A 34 7.77 7.67 -10.83
N GLU A 35 8.69 6.95 -10.19
CA GLU A 35 9.56 6.05 -10.92
C GLU A 35 8.81 4.81 -11.44
N VAL A 36 9.17 4.36 -12.65
CA VAL A 36 8.60 3.16 -13.29
C VAL A 36 8.78 1.91 -12.41
N THR A 37 9.87 1.86 -11.65
CA THR A 37 10.19 0.79 -10.69
C THR A 37 9.16 0.74 -9.56
N THR A 38 8.77 1.89 -9.02
CA THR A 38 7.76 2.04 -7.96
C THR A 38 6.38 1.61 -8.48
N VAL A 39 5.99 2.06 -9.66
CA VAL A 39 4.74 1.65 -10.33
C VAL A 39 4.70 0.13 -10.52
N GLY A 40 5.80 -0.46 -11.00
CA GLY A 40 5.92 -1.91 -11.17
C GLY A 40 5.85 -2.68 -9.85
N ALA A 41 6.49 -2.19 -8.78
CA ALA A 41 6.44 -2.81 -7.45
C ALA A 41 5.01 -2.79 -6.87
N ILE A 42 4.28 -1.68 -7.05
CA ILE A 42 2.89 -1.53 -6.61
C ILE A 42 1.97 -2.50 -7.35
N ILE A 43 2.07 -2.56 -8.69
CA ILE A 43 1.24 -3.46 -9.51
C ILE A 43 1.54 -4.94 -9.19
N ARG A 44 2.82 -5.30 -8.99
CA ARG A 44 3.21 -6.66 -8.56
C ARG A 44 2.62 -7.01 -7.20
N LYS A 45 2.67 -6.10 -6.22
CA LYS A 45 2.02 -6.28 -4.90
C LYS A 45 0.52 -6.43 -5.03
N TRP A 46 -0.12 -5.58 -5.84
CA TRP A 46 -1.57 -5.64 -6.07
C TRP A 46 -1.99 -6.96 -6.72
N LYS A 47 -1.25 -7.45 -7.71
CA LYS A 47 -1.54 -8.74 -8.36
C LYS A 47 -1.42 -9.93 -7.39
N LYS A 48 -0.46 -9.88 -6.46
CA LYS A 48 -0.21 -10.95 -5.48
C LYS A 48 -1.18 -10.94 -4.30
N HIS A 49 -1.46 -9.76 -3.75
CA HIS A 49 -2.20 -9.64 -2.49
C HIS A 49 -3.62 -9.09 -2.65
N LYS A 50 -3.99 -8.54 -3.82
CA LYS A 50 -5.24 -7.79 -4.08
C LYS A 50 -5.53 -6.67 -3.06
N ILE A 51 -4.49 -6.16 -2.40
CA ILE A 51 -4.61 -5.20 -1.31
C ILE A 51 -3.70 -4.00 -1.62
N THR A 52 -4.25 -2.78 -1.60
CA THR A 52 -3.53 -1.50 -1.80
C THR A 52 -2.89 -0.97 -0.51
N VAL A 53 -3.30 -1.48 0.65
CA VAL A 53 -2.71 -1.14 1.96
C VAL A 53 -1.46 -1.97 2.26
N ASN A 54 -0.46 -1.31 2.85
CA ASN A 54 0.75 -1.95 3.34
C ASN A 54 0.37 -2.89 4.49
N GLN A 55 0.58 -4.21 4.36
CA GLN A 55 0.60 -5.15 5.50
C GLN A 55 1.82 -4.87 6.39
N PHE A 56 1.90 -3.67 6.97
CA PHE A 56 2.91 -3.31 7.96
C PHE A 56 2.27 -3.36 9.33
N GLY A 57 1.99 -4.57 9.77
CA GLY A 57 2.04 -4.90 11.17
C GLY A 57 3.06 -6.03 11.27
N ALA A 58 4.13 -5.84 12.03
CA ALA A 58 4.78 -7.01 12.61
C ALA A 58 3.66 -7.83 13.26
N PRO A 59 3.65 -9.18 13.14
CA PRO A 59 2.66 -9.97 13.84
C PRO A 59 2.61 -9.47 15.28
N CYS A 60 1.45 -8.98 15.71
CA CYS A 60 1.31 -8.46 17.07
C CYS A 60 1.81 -9.58 17.98
N LYS A 61 2.90 -9.34 18.72
CA LYS A 61 3.49 -10.34 19.63
C LYS A 61 2.46 -10.87 20.62
N ILE A 62 1.42 -10.08 20.86
CA ILE A 62 0.32 -10.34 21.76
C ILE A 62 -0.96 -10.35 20.92
N SER A 63 -1.74 -11.42 21.03
CA SER A 63 -3.06 -11.51 20.39
C SER A 63 -4.05 -10.53 21.04
N PRO A 64 -5.18 -10.20 20.39
CA PRO A 64 -6.23 -9.39 21.01
C PRO A 64 -6.70 -9.95 22.36
N ARG A 65 -6.69 -11.28 22.50
CA ARG A 65 -6.96 -11.98 23.76
C ARG A 65 -5.89 -11.70 24.82
N GLY A 66 -4.60 -11.76 24.46
CA GLY A 66 -3.52 -11.41 25.38
C GLY A 66 -3.60 -9.95 25.83
N VAL A 67 -4.01 -9.03 24.96
CA VAL A 67 -4.26 -7.63 25.32
C VAL A 67 -5.42 -7.54 26.32
N SER A 68 -6.53 -8.25 26.09
CA SER A 68 -7.68 -8.27 27.02
C SER A 68 -7.33 -8.84 28.40
N MET A 69 -6.39 -9.78 28.47
CA MET A 69 -5.93 -10.37 29.75
C MET A 69 -5.00 -9.42 30.52
N ILE A 70 -4.31 -8.50 29.83
CA ILE A 70 -3.42 -7.51 30.45
C ILE A 70 -4.20 -6.27 30.87
N MET A 71 -5.19 -5.86 30.06
CA MET A 71 -6.08 -4.73 30.35
C MET A 71 -7.17 -5.11 31.37
N ILE A 72 -6.79 -5.76 32.47
CA ILE A 72 -7.69 -6.06 33.59
C ILE A 72 -8.28 -4.73 34.05
N THR A 73 -9.55 -4.52 33.74
CA THR A 73 -10.44 -3.49 34.27
C THR A 73 -11.44 -4.11 35.22
#